data_AF-A0A9Q0Y976-F1
#
_entry.id   AF-A0A9Q0Y976-F1
#
_cell.length_a   1.000
_cell.length_b   1.000
_cell.length_c   1.000
_cell.angle_alpha   90.00
_cell.angle_beta   90.00
_cell.angle_gamma   90.00
#
_symmetry.space_group_name_H-M   'P 1'
#
loop_
_entity.id
_entity.type
_entity.pdbx_description
1 polymer ?
#
loop_
_entity_poly.entity_id
_entity_poly.type
_entity_poly.pdbx_seq_one_letter_code
_entity_poly.pdbx_strand_id
1 'polypeptide(L)'
;MYIKQCTIQGFRSYRDQTIIEPFSPKHNVVVGRNGSGKSNFFYAIQFVLSDEFNNLRPEQRQSLLHEGTGPRVISAFVEIVFDNSDNRIPIDKDEVILRRVIGAKKDQYILDKKLVTKTDVMNLLESAGFSRSNPYYIVKQGKINQMATAPDSQRLKLLREVAGTRVYDERKSESNQILKDTEAKREKIDDLLKYIEERLSTLEEEKEELKQYQKWDKMRRSLEYTIHNKELIDTRKKLEDLANKRENSGEMTKQLRDAQEEASKRIKAINKDLREFKARIRTANEERDQLNNERQDLLKKRAKLELNVKDLQEEVNGDIDAKKRIEVKLEKVDAEISAKQQELEQIMPRYEELQKQEENCNQRYCLVLFVCV
;
A
#
# COMPACT_ATOMS: atom_id res chain seq x y z
N MET A 1 -17.20 -56.39 -71.74
CA MET A 1 -18.42 -55.80 -71.17
C MET A 1 -19.53 -55.69 -72.21
N TYR A 2 -20.71 -56.25 -71.93
CA TYR A 2 -21.94 -56.05 -72.71
C TYR A 2 -23.18 -56.15 -71.80
N ILE A 3 -24.35 -55.71 -72.27
CA ILE A 3 -25.61 -55.83 -71.51
C ILE A 3 -26.14 -57.25 -71.68
N LYS A 4 -26.31 -58.01 -70.59
CA LYS A 4 -26.92 -59.36 -70.61
C LYS A 4 -28.45 -59.30 -70.58
N GLN A 5 -28.99 -58.42 -69.74
CA GLN A 5 -30.41 -58.36 -69.43
C GLN A 5 -30.83 -56.91 -69.14
N CYS A 6 -32.06 -56.57 -69.52
CA CYS A 6 -32.69 -55.29 -69.19
C CYS A 6 -34.10 -55.56 -68.63
N THR A 7 -34.35 -55.09 -67.42
CA THR A 7 -35.64 -55.21 -66.74
C THR A 7 -36.26 -53.83 -66.57
N ILE A 8 -37.49 -53.66 -67.05
CA ILE A 8 -38.20 -52.37 -67.06
C ILE A 8 -39.54 -52.55 -66.36
N GLN A 9 -39.87 -51.66 -65.42
CA GLN A 9 -41.19 -51.64 -64.78
C GLN A 9 -41.67 -50.21 -64.53
N GLY A 10 -42.95 -49.97 -64.80
CA GLY A 10 -43.61 -48.68 -64.55
C GLY A 10 -43.13 -47.51 -65.41
N PHE A 11 -42.27 -47.74 -66.41
CA PHE A 11 -41.62 -46.71 -67.21
C PHE A 11 -42.33 -46.49 -68.56
N ARG A 12 -42.90 -45.30 -68.77
CA ARG A 12 -43.62 -44.90 -69.99
C ARG A 12 -44.62 -45.94 -70.48
N SER A 13 -44.33 -46.69 -71.54
CA SER A 13 -45.25 -47.70 -72.10
C SER A 13 -45.21 -49.04 -71.35
N TYR A 14 -44.22 -49.26 -70.49
CA TYR A 14 -44.01 -50.51 -69.76
C TYR A 14 -44.63 -50.41 -68.37
N ARG A 15 -45.86 -50.88 -68.21
CA ARG A 15 -46.53 -50.89 -66.90
C ARG A 15 -46.01 -52.00 -66.01
N ASP A 16 -46.18 -53.24 -66.47
CA ASP A 16 -45.77 -54.44 -65.75
C ASP A 16 -44.28 -54.71 -65.96
N GLN A 17 -43.70 -55.50 -65.06
CA GLN A 17 -42.29 -55.86 -65.14
C GLN A 17 -42.05 -56.66 -66.43
N THR A 18 -41.29 -56.06 -67.33
CA THR A 18 -40.87 -56.68 -68.58
C THR A 18 -39.39 -56.99 -68.48
N ILE A 19 -39.05 -58.27 -68.56
CA ILE A 19 -37.67 -58.75 -68.58
C ILE A 19 -37.30 -59.05 -70.03
N ILE A 20 -36.23 -58.43 -70.50
CA ILE A 20 -35.72 -58.61 -71.85
C ILE A 20 -34.39 -59.34 -71.74
N GLU A 21 -34.44 -60.64 -72.00
CA GLU A 21 -33.31 -61.55 -71.96
C GLU A 21 -33.49 -62.73 -72.94
N PRO A 22 -32.39 -63.33 -73.43
CA PRO A 22 -31.00 -62.87 -73.33
C PRO A 22 -30.61 -61.95 -74.49
N PHE A 23 -29.76 -60.94 -74.23
CA PHE A 23 -29.08 -60.19 -75.29
C PHE A 23 -27.87 -60.96 -75.82
N SER A 24 -27.69 -60.96 -77.14
CA SER A 24 -26.47 -61.47 -77.77
C SER A 24 -25.33 -60.45 -77.59
N PRO A 25 -24.09 -60.88 -77.31
CA PRO A 25 -22.94 -59.98 -77.24
C PRO A 25 -22.56 -59.37 -78.60
N LYS A 26 -23.13 -59.85 -79.71
CA LYS A 26 -22.80 -59.39 -81.07
C LYS A 26 -23.79 -58.33 -81.57
N HIS A 27 -24.92 -58.78 -82.13
CA HIS A 27 -25.86 -57.91 -82.81
C HIS A 27 -27.29 -58.26 -82.39
N ASN A 28 -28.05 -57.24 -82.01
CA ASN A 28 -29.43 -57.36 -81.56
C ASN A 28 -30.30 -56.39 -82.36
N VAL A 29 -31.42 -56.87 -82.92
CA VAL A 29 -32.34 -56.04 -83.70
C VAL A 29 -33.70 -56.03 -83.00
N VAL A 30 -34.21 -54.84 -82.71
CA VAL A 30 -35.54 -54.66 -82.11
C VAL A 30 -36.53 -54.22 -83.18
N VAL A 31 -37.45 -55.11 -83.54
CA VAL A 31 -38.52 -54.87 -84.52
C VAL A 31 -39.89 -54.79 -83.84
N GLY A 32 -40.84 -54.12 -84.49
CA GLY A 32 -42.20 -53.98 -83.95
C GLY A 32 -43.00 -52.96 -84.73
N ARG A 33 -44.32 -52.91 -84.50
CA ARG A 33 -45.22 -51.96 -85.17
C ARG A 33 -44.96 -50.52 -84.72
N ASN A 34 -45.30 -49.54 -85.55
CA ASN A 34 -45.23 -48.13 -85.14
C ASN A 34 -46.10 -47.91 -83.89
N GLY A 35 -45.56 -47.22 -82.89
CA GLY A 35 -46.22 -47.01 -81.60
C GLY A 35 -46.07 -48.14 -80.57
N SER A 36 -45.42 -49.26 -80.89
CA SER A 36 -45.28 -50.41 -79.98
C SER A 36 -44.28 -50.21 -78.82
N GLY A 37 -43.87 -48.97 -78.51
CA GLY A 37 -42.94 -48.70 -77.40
C GLY A 37 -41.45 -48.91 -77.68
N LYS A 38 -41.03 -49.16 -78.94
CA LYS A 38 -39.62 -49.34 -79.31
C LYS A 38 -38.71 -48.18 -78.89
N SER A 39 -39.13 -46.95 -79.17
CA SER A 39 -38.35 -45.77 -78.76
C SER A 39 -38.28 -45.65 -77.23
N ASN A 40 -39.35 -46.05 -76.52
CA ASN A 40 -39.38 -46.03 -75.06
C ASN A 40 -38.46 -47.08 -74.43
N PHE A 41 -38.18 -48.19 -75.12
CA PHE A 41 -37.16 -49.16 -74.71
C PHE A 41 -35.76 -48.53 -74.72
N PHE A 42 -35.37 -47.87 -75.81
CA PHE A 42 -34.08 -47.17 -75.87
C PHE A 42 -34.00 -46.00 -74.89
N TYR A 43 -35.11 -45.30 -74.64
CA TYR A 43 -35.17 -44.29 -73.58
C TYR A 43 -34.99 -44.88 -72.18
N ALA A 44 -35.46 -46.09 -71.91
CA ALA A 44 -35.24 -46.75 -70.62
C ALA A 44 -33.76 -47.08 -70.40
N ILE A 45 -33.06 -47.60 -71.42
CA ILE A 45 -31.62 -47.84 -71.36
C ILE A 45 -30.86 -46.51 -71.18
N GLN A 46 -31.24 -45.48 -71.95
CA GLN A 46 -30.64 -44.15 -71.82
C GLN A 46 -30.85 -43.55 -70.43
N PHE A 47 -32.02 -43.79 -69.83
CA PHE A 47 -32.36 -43.30 -68.50
C PHE A 47 -31.41 -43.81 -67.41
N VAL A 48 -30.90 -45.04 -67.54
CA VAL A 48 -29.91 -45.58 -66.59
C VAL A 48 -28.50 -45.07 -66.88
N LEU A 49 -28.12 -45.03 -68.16
CA LEU A 49 -26.74 -44.80 -68.58
C LEU A 49 -26.33 -43.33 -68.76
N SER A 50 -27.29 -42.41 -68.96
CA SER A 50 -27.01 -41.03 -69.40
C SER A 50 -27.24 -39.99 -68.31
N ASP A 51 -26.41 -38.94 -68.30
CA ASP A 51 -26.55 -37.78 -67.40
C ASP A 51 -27.73 -36.85 -67.80
N GLU A 52 -28.30 -37.01 -69.00
CA GLU A 52 -29.36 -36.11 -69.53
C GLU A 52 -30.62 -36.07 -68.66
N PHE A 53 -30.94 -37.18 -67.99
CA PHE A 53 -32.15 -37.32 -67.17
C PHE A 53 -31.97 -36.85 -65.72
N ASN A 54 -30.89 -36.14 -65.39
CA ASN A 54 -30.64 -35.75 -64.01
C ASN A 54 -31.23 -34.39 -63.62
N ASN A 55 -31.47 -33.49 -64.58
CA ASN A 55 -32.04 -32.17 -64.34
C ASN A 55 -33.51 -32.10 -64.80
N LEU A 56 -34.30 -33.12 -64.47
CA LEU A 56 -35.71 -33.19 -64.84
C LEU A 56 -36.57 -32.32 -63.94
N ARG A 57 -37.41 -31.47 -64.56
CA ARG A 57 -38.49 -30.75 -63.88
C ARG A 57 -39.54 -31.73 -63.34
N PRO A 58 -40.33 -31.38 -62.31
CA PRO A 58 -41.35 -32.28 -61.76
C PRO A 58 -42.31 -32.87 -62.81
N GLU A 59 -42.76 -32.06 -63.76
CA GLU A 59 -43.61 -32.50 -64.88
C GLU A 59 -42.92 -33.53 -65.79
N GLN A 60 -41.62 -33.32 -66.04
CA GLN A 60 -40.81 -34.24 -66.84
C GLN A 60 -40.52 -35.56 -66.10
N ARG A 61 -40.45 -35.53 -64.76
CA ARG A 61 -40.35 -36.76 -63.96
C ARG A 61 -41.64 -37.56 -64.00
N GLN A 62 -42.78 -36.88 -63.91
CA GLN A 62 -44.08 -37.54 -64.02
C GLN A 62 -44.27 -38.19 -65.39
N SER A 63 -43.85 -37.55 -66.47
CA SER A 63 -43.97 -38.10 -67.82
C SER A 63 -43.07 -39.32 -68.12
N LEU A 64 -42.15 -39.67 -67.21
CA LEU A 64 -41.40 -40.93 -67.28
C LEU A 64 -42.18 -42.10 -66.67
N LEU A 65 -43.13 -41.83 -65.77
CA LEU A 65 -43.99 -42.85 -65.18
C LEU A 65 -45.06 -43.27 -66.19
N HIS A 66 -45.49 -44.53 -66.13
CA HIS A 66 -46.58 -45.02 -66.95
C HIS A 66 -47.90 -44.32 -66.61
N GLU A 67 -48.50 -43.68 -67.61
CA GLU A 67 -49.84 -43.09 -67.53
C GLU A 67 -50.77 -43.91 -68.45
N GLY A 68 -51.65 -44.70 -67.84
CA GLY A 68 -52.56 -45.62 -68.53
C GLY A 68 -53.74 -46.05 -67.66
N THR A 69 -54.57 -46.96 -68.16
CA THR A 69 -55.79 -47.42 -67.47
C THR A 69 -55.46 -48.39 -66.34
N GLY A 70 -55.72 -48.02 -65.09
CA GLY A 70 -55.51 -48.87 -63.90
C GLY A 70 -54.98 -48.08 -62.70
N PRO A 71 -54.57 -48.77 -61.61
CA PRO A 71 -53.88 -48.13 -60.48
C PRO A 71 -52.67 -47.32 -60.94
N ARG A 72 -52.57 -46.09 -60.42
CA ARG A 72 -51.51 -45.15 -60.74
C ARG A 72 -50.15 -45.70 -60.29
N VAL A 73 -49.19 -45.73 -61.20
CA VAL A 73 -47.81 -46.12 -60.90
C VAL A 73 -47.13 -44.97 -60.13
N ILE A 74 -46.68 -45.24 -58.91
CA ILE A 74 -46.05 -44.24 -58.03
C ILE A 74 -44.53 -44.17 -58.27
N SER A 75 -43.93 -45.29 -58.70
CA SER A 75 -42.51 -45.42 -58.97
C SER A 75 -42.25 -46.34 -60.15
N ALA A 76 -41.25 -46.02 -60.94
CA ALA A 76 -40.72 -46.84 -62.02
C ALA A 76 -39.26 -47.22 -61.71
N PHE A 77 -38.80 -48.34 -62.26
CA PHE A 77 -37.37 -48.63 -62.27
C PHE A 77 -36.95 -49.27 -63.57
N VAL A 78 -35.67 -49.08 -63.87
CA VAL A 78 -34.97 -49.77 -64.94
C VAL A 78 -33.72 -50.38 -64.34
N GLU A 79 -33.51 -51.66 -64.59
CA GLU A 79 -32.36 -52.43 -64.16
C GLU A 79 -31.63 -53.01 -65.36
N ILE A 80 -30.32 -52.83 -65.39
CA ILE A 80 -29.44 -53.34 -66.43
C ILE A 80 -28.41 -54.24 -65.75
N VAL A 81 -28.27 -55.46 -66.27
CA VAL A 81 -27.23 -56.41 -65.86
C VAL A 81 -26.12 -56.37 -66.91
N PHE A 82 -24.92 -55.98 -66.49
CA PHE A 82 -23.72 -55.98 -67.32
C PHE A 82 -22.92 -57.25 -67.08
N ASP A 83 -22.45 -57.86 -68.17
CA ASP A 83 -21.31 -58.78 -68.12
C ASP A 83 -20.04 -57.95 -67.90
N ASN A 84 -19.30 -58.22 -66.82
CA ASN A 84 -18.04 -57.57 -66.46
C ASN A 84 -16.85 -58.54 -66.48
N SER A 85 -16.88 -59.60 -67.30
CA SER A 85 -15.78 -60.56 -67.43
C SER A 85 -14.43 -59.92 -67.85
N ASP A 86 -14.46 -58.71 -68.42
CA ASP A 86 -13.27 -57.93 -68.79
C ASP A 86 -12.78 -56.97 -67.70
N ASN A 87 -13.40 -56.98 -66.51
CA ASN A 87 -13.06 -56.13 -65.35
C ASN A 87 -12.96 -54.63 -65.70
N ARG A 88 -13.79 -54.19 -66.64
CA ARG A 88 -13.80 -52.80 -67.11
C ARG A 88 -14.51 -51.88 -66.11
N ILE A 89 -15.48 -52.42 -65.39
CA ILE A 89 -16.03 -51.81 -64.18
C ILE A 89 -15.17 -52.30 -63.02
N PRO A 90 -14.62 -51.41 -62.16
CA PRO A 90 -13.75 -51.76 -61.03
C PRO A 90 -14.53 -52.37 -59.85
N ILE A 91 -15.28 -53.44 -60.12
CA ILE A 91 -16.05 -54.24 -59.16
C ILE A 91 -15.67 -55.69 -59.41
N ASP A 92 -15.23 -56.37 -58.36
CA ASP A 92 -14.77 -57.76 -58.41
C ASP A 92 -15.97 -58.74 -58.48
N LYS A 93 -16.68 -58.67 -59.60
CA LYS A 93 -17.83 -59.52 -59.95
C LYS A 93 -17.94 -59.66 -61.46
N ASP A 94 -18.25 -60.87 -61.90
CA ASP A 94 -18.51 -61.19 -63.30
C ASP A 94 -19.79 -60.56 -63.85
N GLU A 95 -20.75 -60.26 -62.96
CA GLU A 95 -22.00 -59.57 -63.29
C GLU A 95 -22.25 -58.38 -62.37
N VAL A 96 -22.48 -57.22 -62.97
CA VAL A 96 -22.74 -55.97 -62.27
C VAL A 96 -24.17 -55.52 -62.54
N ILE A 97 -24.96 -55.32 -61.48
CA ILE A 97 -26.37 -54.93 -61.59
C ILE A 97 -26.50 -53.45 -61.25
N LEU A 98 -26.95 -52.65 -62.22
CA LEU A 98 -27.25 -51.24 -62.04
C LEU A 98 -28.76 -50.99 -62.21
N ARG A 99 -29.40 -50.56 -61.14
CA ARG A 99 -30.82 -50.21 -61.09
C ARG A 99 -31.00 -48.74 -60.77
N ARG A 100 -31.79 -48.03 -61.58
CA ARG A 100 -32.23 -46.67 -61.29
C ARG A 100 -33.73 -46.65 -61.01
N VAL A 101 -34.11 -46.15 -59.84
CA VAL A 101 -35.50 -46.05 -59.39
C VAL A 101 -35.92 -44.58 -59.41
N ILE A 102 -37.01 -44.27 -60.10
CA ILE A 102 -37.59 -42.93 -60.18
C ILE A 102 -39.01 -42.93 -59.65
N GLY A 103 -39.30 -41.98 -58.78
CA GLY A 103 -40.65 -41.61 -58.38
C GLY A 103 -40.85 -40.11 -58.50
N ALA A 104 -42.03 -39.63 -58.13
CA ALA A 104 -42.36 -38.20 -58.24
C ALA A 104 -41.38 -37.28 -57.48
N LYS A 105 -40.86 -37.74 -56.33
CA LYS A 105 -39.98 -36.95 -55.45
C LYS A 105 -38.59 -37.55 -55.23
N LYS A 106 -38.41 -38.86 -55.47
CA LYS A 106 -37.19 -39.60 -55.16
C LYS A 106 -36.59 -40.16 -56.45
N ASP A 107 -35.28 -40.04 -56.60
CA ASP A 107 -34.48 -40.67 -57.64
C ASP A 107 -33.30 -41.33 -56.94
N GLN A 108 -33.11 -42.63 -57.17
CA GLN A 108 -32.13 -43.44 -56.45
C GLN A 108 -31.42 -44.37 -57.42
N TYR A 109 -30.10 -44.43 -57.27
CA TYR A 109 -29.29 -45.43 -57.93
C TYR A 109 -28.96 -46.55 -56.95
N ILE A 110 -29.10 -47.78 -57.43
CA ILE A 110 -28.82 -49.00 -56.69
C ILE A 110 -27.83 -49.81 -57.53
N LEU A 111 -26.65 -50.02 -56.99
CA LEU A 111 -25.59 -50.82 -57.58
C LEU A 111 -25.43 -52.08 -56.74
N ASP A 112 -25.65 -53.26 -57.32
CA ASP A 112 -25.58 -54.54 -56.61
C ASP A 112 -26.36 -54.57 -55.29
N LYS A 113 -27.60 -54.08 -55.33
CA LYS A 113 -28.50 -53.96 -54.17
C LYS A 113 -28.06 -52.96 -53.10
N LYS A 114 -27.00 -52.18 -53.32
CA LYS A 114 -26.56 -51.09 -52.43
C LYS A 114 -26.97 -49.74 -53.00
N LEU A 115 -27.52 -48.87 -52.15
CA LEU A 115 -27.78 -47.48 -52.51
C LEU A 115 -26.45 -46.74 -52.68
N VAL A 116 -26.28 -46.08 -53.81
CA VAL A 116 -25.07 -45.34 -54.19
C VAL A 116 -25.42 -43.92 -54.59
N THR A 117 -24.48 -42.99 -54.41
CA THR A 117 -24.71 -41.61 -54.82
C THR A 117 -24.66 -41.49 -56.35
N LYS A 118 -25.35 -40.48 -56.89
CA LYS A 118 -25.30 -40.17 -58.32
C LYS A 118 -23.84 -39.99 -58.80
N THR A 119 -23.04 -39.26 -58.03
CA THR A 119 -21.66 -38.93 -58.39
C THR A 119 -20.82 -40.19 -58.53
N ASP A 120 -20.98 -41.14 -57.60
CA ASP A 120 -20.22 -42.40 -57.62
C ASP A 120 -20.58 -43.26 -58.85
N VAL A 121 -21.86 -43.36 -59.19
CA VAL A 121 -22.30 -44.09 -60.39
C VAL A 121 -21.78 -43.44 -61.66
N MET A 122 -21.78 -42.12 -61.75
CA MET A 122 -21.25 -41.42 -62.91
C MET A 122 -19.74 -41.62 -63.06
N ASN A 123 -18.99 -41.54 -61.96
CA ASN A 123 -17.55 -41.82 -61.96
C ASN A 123 -17.27 -43.28 -62.34
N LEU A 124 -18.10 -44.22 -61.87
CA LEU A 124 -18.01 -45.64 -62.21
C LEU A 124 -18.24 -45.87 -63.71
N LEU A 125 -19.31 -45.30 -64.27
CA LEU A 125 -19.63 -45.39 -65.69
C LEU A 125 -18.52 -44.75 -66.54
N GLU A 126 -17.99 -43.61 -66.12
CA GLU A 126 -16.86 -42.94 -66.78
C GLU A 126 -15.59 -43.79 -66.77
N SER A 127 -15.27 -44.45 -65.64
CA SER A 127 -14.15 -45.39 -65.55
C SER A 127 -14.30 -46.59 -66.49
N ALA A 128 -15.55 -47.04 -66.70
CA ALA A 128 -15.86 -48.11 -67.64
C ALA A 128 -15.90 -47.64 -69.12
N GLY A 129 -15.65 -46.36 -69.38
CA GLY A 129 -15.63 -45.77 -70.72
C GLY A 129 -16.98 -45.27 -71.22
N PHE A 130 -18.03 -45.28 -70.40
CA PHE A 130 -19.26 -44.53 -70.68
C PHE A 130 -19.02 -43.07 -70.30
N SER A 131 -18.60 -42.25 -71.26
CA SER A 131 -18.36 -40.84 -70.98
C SER A 131 -19.66 -40.14 -70.57
N ARG A 132 -19.58 -39.40 -69.46
CA ARG A 132 -20.67 -38.62 -68.85
C ARG A 132 -21.34 -37.64 -69.81
N SER A 133 -20.57 -37.20 -70.79
CA SER A 133 -20.94 -36.08 -71.66
C SER A 133 -21.15 -36.50 -73.11
N ASN A 134 -20.70 -37.70 -73.46
CA ASN A 134 -20.66 -38.22 -74.82
C ASN A 134 -21.72 -39.31 -74.95
N PRO A 135 -22.97 -38.97 -75.29
CA PRO A 135 -24.01 -39.95 -75.53
C PRO A 135 -23.88 -40.63 -76.90
N TYR A 136 -22.73 -40.61 -77.60
CA TYR A 136 -22.64 -41.20 -78.95
C TYR A 136 -22.74 -42.74 -78.96
N TYR A 137 -22.80 -43.38 -77.79
CA TYR A 137 -23.29 -44.76 -77.65
C TYR A 137 -24.83 -44.88 -77.84
N ILE A 138 -25.58 -43.77 -77.84
CA ILE A 138 -27.03 -43.68 -78.09
C ILE A 138 -27.32 -42.56 -79.10
N VAL A 139 -27.60 -42.95 -80.34
CA VAL A 139 -27.96 -41.99 -81.40
C VAL A 139 -29.46 -41.80 -81.44
N LYS A 140 -29.94 -40.62 -81.01
CA LYS A 140 -31.35 -40.24 -81.14
C LYS A 140 -31.71 -39.94 -82.60
N GLN A 141 -32.99 -40.10 -82.93
CA GLN A 141 -33.54 -39.65 -84.20
C GLN A 141 -33.21 -38.16 -84.43
N GLY A 142 -32.73 -37.82 -85.63
CA GLY A 142 -32.33 -36.46 -86.01
C GLY A 142 -30.94 -36.01 -85.54
N LYS A 143 -30.28 -36.74 -84.63
CA LYS A 143 -28.93 -36.38 -84.14
C LYS A 143 -27.86 -36.45 -85.23
N ILE A 144 -28.02 -37.37 -86.18
CA ILE A 144 -27.12 -37.54 -87.33
C ILE A 144 -27.12 -36.28 -88.21
N ASN A 145 -28.30 -35.75 -88.54
CA ASN A 145 -28.42 -34.51 -89.32
C ASN A 145 -27.82 -33.32 -88.57
N GLN A 146 -28.05 -33.24 -87.24
CA GLN A 146 -27.44 -32.19 -86.41
C GLN A 146 -25.91 -32.26 -86.42
N MET A 147 -25.33 -33.46 -86.39
CA MET A 147 -23.87 -33.63 -86.46
C MET A 147 -23.32 -33.20 -87.82
N ALA A 148 -24.03 -33.54 -88.91
CA ALA A 148 -23.64 -33.15 -90.27
C ALA A 148 -23.64 -31.63 -90.48
N THR A 149 -24.60 -30.92 -89.88
CA THR A 149 -24.72 -29.45 -90.02
C THR A 149 -24.03 -28.65 -88.91
N ALA A 150 -23.48 -29.31 -87.88
CA ALA A 150 -22.83 -28.63 -86.76
C ALA A 150 -21.58 -27.84 -87.19
N PRO A 151 -21.27 -26.71 -86.55
CA PRO A 151 -20.04 -25.95 -86.81
C PRO A 151 -18.79 -26.71 -86.36
N ASP A 152 -17.65 -26.39 -86.98
CA ASP A 152 -16.37 -27.08 -86.74
C ASP A 152 -15.92 -27.03 -85.28
N SER A 153 -16.23 -25.95 -84.55
CA SER A 153 -15.96 -25.83 -83.11
C SER A 153 -16.70 -26.89 -82.29
N GLN A 154 -17.94 -27.21 -82.64
CA GLN A 154 -18.73 -28.24 -81.98
C GLN A 154 -18.24 -29.65 -82.36
N ARG A 155 -17.78 -29.85 -83.60
CA ARG A 155 -17.12 -31.10 -84.02
C ARG A 155 -15.77 -31.30 -83.34
N LEU A 156 -14.98 -30.23 -83.15
CA LEU A 156 -13.72 -30.29 -82.41
C LEU A 156 -13.95 -30.60 -80.92
N LYS A 157 -14.94 -29.96 -80.30
CA LYS A 157 -15.35 -30.27 -78.92
C LYS A 157 -15.70 -31.75 -78.79
N LEU A 158 -16.46 -32.27 -79.76
CA LEU A 158 -16.78 -33.69 -79.86
C LEU A 158 -15.51 -34.56 -79.96
N LEU A 159 -14.57 -34.24 -80.86
CA LEU A 159 -13.34 -35.01 -81.01
C LEU A 159 -12.50 -35.04 -79.72
N ARG A 160 -12.37 -33.91 -79.02
CA ARG A 160 -11.69 -33.83 -77.71
C ARG A 160 -12.35 -34.70 -76.65
N GLU A 161 -13.66 -34.81 -76.72
CA GLU A 161 -14.45 -35.60 -75.80
C GLU A 161 -14.34 -37.10 -76.06
N VAL A 162 -14.32 -37.51 -77.33
CA VAL A 162 -14.01 -38.90 -77.73
C VAL A 162 -12.56 -39.26 -77.36
N ALA A 163 -11.64 -38.31 -77.50
CA ALA A 163 -10.26 -38.47 -77.08
C ALA A 163 -10.08 -38.50 -75.54
N GLY A 164 -11.13 -38.23 -74.76
CA GLY A 164 -11.08 -38.26 -73.29
C GLY A 164 -10.25 -37.14 -72.65
N THR A 165 -9.82 -36.12 -73.41
CA THR A 165 -8.92 -35.07 -72.89
C THR A 165 -9.64 -34.09 -71.96
N ARG A 166 -10.97 -34.07 -71.97
CA ARG A 166 -11.77 -33.09 -71.23
C ARG A 166 -11.62 -33.21 -69.71
N VAL A 167 -11.61 -34.44 -69.18
CA VAL A 167 -11.47 -34.69 -67.72
C VAL A 167 -10.11 -34.17 -67.23
N TYR A 168 -9.07 -34.38 -68.03
CA TYR A 168 -7.74 -33.86 -67.75
C TYR A 168 -7.72 -32.32 -67.75
N ASP A 169 -8.32 -31.69 -68.77
CA ASP A 169 -8.37 -30.23 -68.87
C ASP A 169 -9.15 -29.59 -67.71
N GLU A 170 -10.30 -30.17 -67.33
CA GLU A 170 -11.11 -29.74 -66.17
C GLU A 170 -10.30 -29.85 -64.87
N ARG A 171 -9.72 -31.01 -64.57
CA ARG A 171 -8.91 -31.23 -63.37
C ARG A 171 -7.69 -30.33 -63.32
N LYS A 172 -7.04 -30.08 -64.47
CA LYS A 172 -5.91 -29.15 -64.58
C LYS A 172 -6.35 -27.73 -64.24
N SER A 173 -7.49 -27.28 -64.76
CA SER A 173 -8.03 -25.95 -64.45
C SER A 173 -8.37 -25.79 -62.96
N GLU A 174 -9.02 -26.78 -62.36
CA GLU A 174 -9.33 -26.79 -60.92
C GLU A 174 -8.05 -26.77 -60.07
N SER A 175 -7.07 -27.59 -60.43
CA SER A 175 -5.78 -27.65 -59.72
C SER A 175 -5.03 -26.31 -59.80
N ASN A 176 -5.05 -25.64 -60.95
CA ASN A 176 -4.46 -24.32 -61.11
C ASN A 176 -5.16 -23.27 -60.25
N GLN A 177 -6.48 -23.36 -60.07
CA GLN A 177 -7.20 -22.44 -59.19
C GLN A 177 -6.81 -22.67 -57.73
N ILE A 178 -6.75 -23.93 -57.29
CA ILE A 178 -6.30 -24.29 -55.93
C ILE A 178 -4.87 -23.80 -55.68
N LEU A 179 -3.99 -23.91 -56.67
CA LEU A 179 -2.61 -23.44 -56.58
C LEU A 179 -2.55 -21.92 -56.35
N LYS A 180 -3.31 -21.13 -57.12
CA LYS A 180 -3.40 -19.68 -56.94
C LYS A 180 -3.92 -19.29 -55.56
N ASP A 181 -4.97 -19.97 -55.08
CA ASP A 181 -5.54 -19.70 -53.75
C ASP A 181 -4.54 -20.05 -52.64
N THR A 182 -3.70 -21.07 -52.85
CA THR A 182 -2.66 -21.49 -51.91
C THR A 182 -1.50 -20.50 -51.90
N GLU A 183 -1.11 -19.97 -53.05
CA GLU A 183 -0.07 -18.95 -53.17
C GLU A 183 -0.47 -17.66 -52.44
N ALA A 184 -1.71 -17.21 -52.61
CA ALA A 184 -2.25 -16.06 -51.88
C ALA A 184 -2.32 -16.29 -50.35
N LYS A 185 -2.54 -17.53 -49.90
CA LYS A 185 -2.48 -17.86 -48.46
C LYS A 185 -1.06 -17.83 -47.94
N ARG A 186 -0.10 -18.30 -48.73
CA ARG A 186 1.32 -18.30 -48.36
C ARG A 186 1.85 -16.88 -48.21
N GLU A 187 1.52 -15.98 -49.13
CA GLU A 187 1.90 -14.57 -49.04
C GLU A 187 1.44 -13.93 -47.72
N LYS A 188 0.19 -14.20 -47.30
CA LYS A 188 -0.34 -13.73 -46.00
C LYS A 188 0.42 -14.30 -44.80
N ILE A 189 0.86 -15.55 -44.89
CA ILE A 189 1.67 -16.18 -43.83
C ILE A 189 3.03 -15.50 -43.75
N ASP A 190 3.66 -15.23 -44.89
CA ASP A 190 4.96 -14.56 -44.95
C ASP A 190 4.89 -13.14 -44.36
N ASP A 191 3.79 -12.41 -44.58
CA ASP A 191 3.59 -11.09 -43.97
C ASP A 191 3.35 -11.16 -42.45
N LEU A 192 2.59 -12.16 -41.98
CA LEU A 192 2.42 -12.40 -40.54
C LEU A 192 3.74 -12.77 -39.87
N LEU A 193 4.60 -13.54 -40.54
CA LEU A 193 5.91 -13.89 -40.03
C LEU A 193 6.80 -12.65 -39.84
N LYS A 194 6.84 -11.74 -40.83
CA LYS A 194 7.57 -10.47 -40.69
C LYS A 194 7.10 -9.65 -39.49
N TYR A 195 5.78 -9.58 -39.28
CA TYR A 195 5.21 -8.88 -38.12
C TYR A 195 5.63 -9.54 -36.80
N ILE A 196 5.66 -10.88 -36.73
CA ILE A 196 6.13 -11.60 -35.55
C ILE A 196 7.61 -11.35 -35.30
N GLU A 197 8.44 -11.31 -36.33
CA GLU A 197 9.87 -10.99 -36.22
C GLU A 197 10.10 -9.56 -35.68
N GLU A 198 9.34 -8.58 -36.18
CA GLU A 198 9.37 -7.21 -35.66
C GLU A 198 8.95 -7.17 -34.17
N ARG A 199 7.87 -7.88 -33.81
CA ARG A 199 7.42 -7.96 -32.42
C ARG A 199 8.46 -8.63 -31.52
N LEU A 200 9.12 -9.69 -31.99
CA LEU A 200 10.22 -10.34 -31.27
C LEU A 200 11.40 -9.39 -31.05
N SER A 201 11.74 -8.56 -32.04
CA SER A 201 12.77 -7.53 -31.88
C SER A 201 12.41 -6.55 -30.76
N THR A 202 11.18 -6.03 -30.75
CA THR A 202 10.73 -5.10 -29.68
C THR A 202 10.76 -5.76 -28.30
N LEU A 203 10.40 -7.05 -28.21
CA LEU A 203 10.44 -7.79 -26.95
C LEU A 203 11.87 -8.01 -26.42
N GLU A 204 12.84 -8.18 -27.32
CA GLU A 204 14.25 -8.31 -26.91
C GLU A 204 14.80 -6.97 -26.38
N GLU A 205 14.38 -5.84 -26.97
CA GLU A 205 14.67 -4.50 -26.43
C GLU A 205 14.05 -4.30 -25.04
N GLU A 206 12.75 -4.59 -24.88
CA GLU A 206 12.04 -4.51 -23.59
C GLU A 206 12.70 -5.39 -22.51
N LYS A 207 13.19 -6.57 -22.90
CA LYS A 207 13.90 -7.49 -22.01
C LYS A 207 15.24 -6.91 -21.53
N GLU A 208 16.02 -6.28 -22.39
CA GLU A 208 17.28 -5.65 -21.98
C GLU A 208 17.01 -4.42 -21.10
N GLU A 209 15.98 -3.63 -21.40
CA GLU A 209 15.54 -2.52 -20.53
C GLU A 209 15.14 -3.03 -19.13
N LEU A 210 14.33 -4.09 -19.06
CA LEU A 210 13.93 -4.70 -17.79
C LEU A 210 15.14 -5.21 -16.99
N LYS A 211 16.15 -5.75 -17.67
CA LYS A 211 17.38 -6.23 -17.03
C LYS A 211 18.20 -5.07 -16.45
N GLN A 212 18.28 -3.93 -17.16
CA GLN A 212 18.90 -2.72 -16.61
C GLN A 212 18.11 -2.20 -15.41
N TYR A 213 16.78 -2.15 -15.50
CA TYR A 213 15.91 -1.79 -14.38
C TYR A 213 16.15 -2.68 -13.15
N GLN A 214 16.19 -4.01 -13.32
CA GLN A 214 16.45 -4.94 -12.23
C GLN A 214 17.82 -4.74 -11.58
N LYS A 215 18.85 -4.40 -12.37
CA LYS A 215 20.17 -4.06 -11.85
C LYS A 215 20.12 -2.82 -10.95
N TRP A 216 19.43 -1.77 -11.41
CA TRP A 216 19.28 -0.54 -10.64
C TRP A 216 18.38 -0.71 -9.41
N ASP A 217 17.30 -1.49 -9.49
CA ASP A 217 16.44 -1.77 -8.33
C ASP A 217 17.19 -2.59 -7.28
N LYS A 218 18.01 -3.58 -7.67
CA LYS A 218 18.90 -4.28 -6.73
C LYS A 218 19.85 -3.31 -6.03
N MET A 219 20.44 -2.38 -6.76
CA MET A 219 21.31 -1.35 -6.18
C MET A 219 20.52 -0.45 -5.21
N ARG A 220 19.34 0.03 -5.60
CA ARG A 220 18.45 0.84 -4.76
C ARG A 220 18.11 0.12 -3.46
N ARG A 221 17.68 -1.14 -3.54
CA ARG A 221 17.35 -1.98 -2.36
C ARG A 221 18.56 -2.19 -1.45
N SER A 222 19.76 -2.35 -2.01
CA SER A 222 20.99 -2.49 -1.21
C SER A 222 21.35 -1.20 -0.46
N LEU A 223 21.17 -0.04 -1.09
CA LEU A 223 21.37 1.27 -0.47
C LEU A 223 20.31 1.54 0.60
N GLU A 224 19.04 1.25 0.31
CA GLU A 224 17.92 1.37 1.24
C GLU A 224 18.16 0.52 2.50
N TYR A 225 18.56 -0.74 2.33
CA TYR A 225 18.97 -1.59 3.45
C TYR A 225 20.14 -1.00 4.25
N THR A 226 21.15 -0.45 3.57
CA THR A 226 22.31 0.16 4.23
C THR A 226 21.93 1.39 5.05
N ILE A 227 21.04 2.23 4.53
CA ILE A 227 20.50 3.40 5.24
C ILE A 227 19.74 2.94 6.48
N HIS A 228 18.81 2.01 6.35
CA HIS A 228 18.05 1.50 7.49
C HIS A 228 18.92 0.81 8.53
N ASN A 229 19.97 0.10 8.11
CA ASN A 229 20.92 -0.50 9.03
C ASN A 229 21.71 0.58 9.81
N LYS A 230 22.11 1.67 9.14
CA LYS A 230 22.76 2.81 9.79
C LYS A 230 21.82 3.49 10.79
N GLU A 231 20.58 3.75 10.41
CA GLU A 231 19.55 4.31 11.31
C GLU A 231 19.34 3.42 12.53
N LEU A 232 19.28 2.10 12.34
CA LEU A 232 19.15 1.12 13.41
C LEU A 232 20.34 1.17 14.37
N ILE A 233 21.57 1.24 13.86
CA ILE A 233 22.79 1.38 14.66
C ILE A 233 22.76 2.70 15.46
N ASP A 234 22.38 3.81 14.83
CA ASP A 234 22.31 5.12 15.49
C ASP A 234 21.22 5.13 16.58
N THR A 235 20.08 4.51 16.34
CA THR A 235 19.02 4.35 17.37
C THR A 235 19.49 3.45 18.51
N ARG A 236 20.24 2.38 18.24
CA ARG A 236 20.85 1.55 19.29
C ARG A 236 21.84 2.34 20.14
N LYS A 237 22.72 3.13 19.53
CA LYS A 237 23.64 4.02 20.25
C LYS A 237 22.90 5.02 21.13
N LYS A 238 21.85 5.66 20.60
CA LYS A 238 21.01 6.59 21.39
C LYS A 238 20.33 5.89 22.58
N LEU A 239 19.90 4.64 22.41
CA LEU A 239 19.33 3.84 23.50
C LEU A 239 20.37 3.50 24.56
N GLU A 240 21.59 3.15 24.15
CA GLU A 240 22.71 2.88 25.06
C GLU A 240 23.13 4.13 25.83
N ASP A 241 23.25 5.28 25.16
CA ASP A 241 23.52 6.57 25.81
C ASP A 241 22.42 6.95 26.83
N LEU A 242 21.15 6.70 26.50
CA LEU A 242 20.04 6.91 27.43
C LEU A 242 20.07 5.95 28.62
N ALA A 243 20.44 4.69 28.39
CA ALA A 243 20.62 3.71 29.47
C ALA A 243 21.74 4.15 30.42
N ASN A 244 22.91 4.55 29.89
CA ASN A 244 24.04 5.06 30.67
C ASN A 244 23.67 6.32 31.45
N LYS A 245 22.95 7.27 30.82
CA LYS A 245 22.45 8.47 31.51
C LYS A 245 21.47 8.12 32.63
N ARG A 246 20.62 7.11 32.43
CA ARG A 246 19.66 6.67 33.44
C ARG A 246 20.35 5.99 34.62
N GLU A 247 21.39 5.20 34.37
CA GLU A 247 22.21 4.56 35.41
C GLU A 247 22.96 5.61 36.23
N ASN A 248 23.69 6.52 35.58
CA ASN A 248 24.41 7.61 36.23
C ASN A 248 23.46 8.55 37.01
N SER A 249 22.29 8.87 36.44
CA SER A 249 21.26 9.64 37.15
C SER A 249 20.69 8.89 38.34
N GLY A 250 20.53 7.56 38.23
CA GLY A 250 20.14 6.69 39.33
C GLY A 250 21.15 6.70 40.48
N GLU A 251 22.45 6.64 40.18
CA GLU A 251 23.53 6.77 41.16
C GLU A 251 23.57 8.15 41.81
N MET A 252 23.50 9.22 41.01
CA MET A 252 23.47 10.60 41.52
C MET A 252 22.24 10.84 42.39
N THR A 253 21.08 10.29 42.00
CA THR A 253 19.84 10.37 42.80
C THR A 253 19.98 9.63 44.12
N LYS A 254 20.66 8.47 44.15
CA LYS A 254 20.98 7.76 45.40
C LYS A 254 21.89 8.61 46.30
N GLN A 255 22.99 9.13 45.76
CA GLN A 255 23.91 9.99 46.52
C GLN A 255 23.22 11.24 47.08
N LEU A 256 22.37 11.91 46.28
CA LEU A 256 21.58 13.06 46.73
C LEU A 256 20.56 12.67 47.80
N ARG A 257 19.93 11.50 47.70
CA ARG A 257 19.03 10.99 48.76
C ARG A 257 19.78 10.72 50.06
N ASP A 258 20.95 10.08 49.99
CA ASP A 258 21.77 9.79 51.17
C ASP A 258 22.26 11.10 51.82
N ALA A 259 22.73 12.06 51.02
CA ALA A 259 23.13 13.38 51.49
C ALA A 259 21.94 14.17 52.09
N GLN A 260 20.75 14.08 51.50
CA GLN A 260 19.53 14.67 52.04
C GLN A 260 19.16 14.05 53.39
N GLU A 261 19.30 12.72 53.53
CA GLU A 261 19.03 12.03 54.78
C GLU A 261 20.03 12.42 55.88
N GLU A 262 21.32 12.51 55.55
CA GLU A 262 22.35 13.04 56.46
C GLU A 262 22.08 14.49 56.86
N ALA A 263 21.78 15.37 55.90
CA ALA A 263 21.46 16.76 56.17
C ALA A 263 20.22 16.87 57.06
N SER A 264 19.18 16.05 56.83
CA SER A 264 18.00 15.97 57.69
C SER A 264 18.35 15.54 59.12
N LYS A 265 19.22 14.55 59.29
CA LYS A 265 19.74 14.13 60.61
C LYS A 265 20.50 15.25 61.30
N ARG A 266 21.39 15.96 60.58
CA ARG A 266 22.14 17.12 61.11
C ARG A 266 21.21 18.28 61.50
N ILE A 267 20.22 18.60 60.68
CA ILE A 267 19.21 19.64 60.98
C ILE A 267 18.41 19.26 62.23
N LYS A 268 18.03 17.98 62.41
CA LYS A 268 17.36 17.52 63.62
C LYS A 268 18.25 17.66 64.87
N ALA A 269 19.54 17.33 64.75
CA ALA A 269 20.51 17.49 65.83
C ALA A 269 20.71 18.97 66.20
N ILE A 270 21.00 19.83 65.22
CA ILE A 270 21.17 21.27 65.43
C ILE A 270 19.89 21.89 66.02
N ASN A 271 18.70 21.50 65.57
CA ASN A 271 17.45 22.00 66.15
C ASN A 271 17.26 21.56 67.61
N LYS A 272 17.73 20.37 67.99
CA LYS A 272 17.74 19.92 69.39
C LYS A 272 18.69 20.79 70.21
N ASP A 273 19.89 21.01 69.73
CA ASP A 273 20.89 21.86 70.40
C ASP A 273 20.40 23.31 70.52
N LEU A 274 19.76 23.84 69.48
CA LEU A 274 19.19 25.20 69.46
C LEU A 274 18.06 25.33 70.48
N ARG A 275 17.22 24.29 70.67
CA ARG A 275 16.22 24.26 71.74
C ARG A 275 16.87 24.27 73.12
N GLU A 276 17.94 23.51 73.31
CA GLU A 276 18.70 23.47 74.56
C GLU A 276 19.37 24.82 74.86
N PHE A 277 20.04 25.43 73.89
CA PHE A 277 20.65 26.75 74.04
C PHE A 277 19.61 27.85 74.25
N LYS A 278 18.45 27.81 73.58
CA LYS A 278 17.35 28.75 73.86
C LYS A 278 16.83 28.62 75.28
N ALA A 279 16.71 27.38 75.80
CA ALA A 279 16.33 27.16 77.19
C ALA A 279 17.38 27.75 78.15
N ARG A 280 18.68 27.51 77.90
CA ARG A 280 19.79 28.09 78.69
C ARG A 280 19.83 29.62 78.64
N ILE A 281 19.57 30.22 77.47
CA ILE A 281 19.49 31.68 77.33
C ILE A 281 18.30 32.23 78.10
N ARG A 282 17.16 31.55 78.07
CA ARG A 282 15.97 31.96 78.82
C ARG A 282 16.24 31.95 80.33
N THR A 283 16.83 30.88 80.86
CA THR A 283 17.19 30.81 82.28
C THR A 283 18.21 31.89 82.66
N ALA A 284 19.24 32.10 81.83
CA ALA A 284 20.22 33.15 82.08
C ALA A 284 19.63 34.58 82.03
N ASN A 285 18.66 34.84 81.14
CA ASN A 285 17.96 36.12 81.11
C ASN A 285 17.05 36.32 82.33
N GLU A 286 16.36 35.27 82.78
CA GLU A 286 15.55 35.30 84.01
C GLU A 286 16.45 35.61 85.23
N GLU A 287 17.63 34.96 85.33
CA GLU A 287 18.64 35.27 86.36
C GLU A 287 19.16 36.71 86.26
N ARG A 288 19.46 37.19 85.05
CA ARG A 288 19.93 38.57 84.82
C ARG A 288 18.88 39.61 85.25
N ASP A 289 17.62 39.37 84.93
CA ASP A 289 16.54 40.29 85.28
C ASP A 289 16.28 40.30 86.79
N GLN A 290 16.40 39.16 87.47
CA GLN A 290 16.39 39.10 88.94
C GLN A 290 17.52 39.92 89.56
N LEU A 291 18.77 39.74 89.10
CA LEU A 291 19.92 40.49 89.57
C LEU A 291 19.80 42.00 89.30
N ASN A 292 19.21 42.40 88.16
CA ASN A 292 18.95 43.81 87.86
C ASN A 292 17.91 44.43 88.80
N ASN A 293 16.86 43.69 89.17
CA ASN A 293 15.87 44.14 90.14
C ASN A 293 16.51 44.30 91.53
N GLU A 294 17.31 43.33 91.99
CA GLU A 294 18.07 43.43 93.23
C GLU A 294 19.01 44.64 93.23
N ARG A 295 19.71 44.87 92.11
CA ARG A 295 20.58 46.04 91.93
C ARG A 295 19.80 47.36 92.01
N GLN A 296 18.63 47.46 91.40
CA GLN A 296 17.78 48.67 91.49
C GLN A 296 17.32 48.94 92.93
N ASP A 297 16.95 47.91 93.67
CA ASP A 297 16.52 48.07 95.07
C ASP A 297 17.68 48.47 95.99
N LEU A 298 18.88 47.93 95.76
CA LEU A 298 20.09 48.38 96.46
C LEU A 298 20.44 49.84 96.13
N LEU A 299 20.28 50.27 94.88
CA LEU A 299 20.48 51.67 94.47
C LEU A 299 19.49 52.62 95.17
N LYS A 300 18.21 52.25 95.27
CA LYS A 300 17.21 53.02 96.04
C LYS A 300 17.59 53.13 97.51
N LYS A 301 18.03 52.03 98.14
CA LYS A 301 18.49 52.01 99.53
C LYS A 301 19.71 52.91 99.73
N ARG A 302 20.68 52.86 98.81
CA ARG A 302 21.87 53.71 98.85
C ARG A 302 21.53 55.20 98.73
N ALA A 303 20.68 55.59 97.78
CA ALA A 303 20.27 56.99 97.62
C ALA A 303 19.55 57.55 98.87
N LYS A 304 18.76 56.71 99.54
CA LYS A 304 18.07 57.08 100.79
C LYS A 304 19.05 57.32 101.94
N LEU A 305 20.11 56.50 102.03
CA LEU A 305 21.17 56.68 103.02
C LEU A 305 22.04 57.91 102.71
N GLU A 306 22.35 58.17 101.43
CA GLU A 306 23.11 59.37 101.01
C GLU A 306 22.37 60.68 101.37
N LEU A 307 21.04 60.73 101.23
CA LEU A 307 20.23 61.87 101.68
C LEU A 307 20.31 62.06 103.20
N ASN A 308 20.12 60.98 103.98
CA ASN A 308 20.20 61.06 105.44
C ASN A 308 21.57 61.53 105.95
N VAL A 309 22.66 61.12 105.29
CA VAL A 309 24.02 61.56 105.65
C VAL A 309 24.18 63.06 105.39
N LYS A 310 23.61 63.57 104.29
CA LYS A 310 23.69 64.98 103.92
C LYS A 310 22.96 65.88 104.91
N ASP A 311 21.76 65.48 105.32
CA ASP A 311 20.95 66.25 106.29
C ASP A 311 21.65 66.37 107.65
N LEU A 312 22.25 65.27 108.14
CA LEU A 312 23.04 65.27 109.39
C LEU A 312 24.31 66.14 109.30
N GLN A 313 24.88 66.28 108.10
CA GLN A 313 26.09 67.09 107.89
C GLN A 313 25.80 68.60 107.88
N GLU A 314 24.60 69.00 107.45
CA GLU A 314 24.17 70.41 107.52
C GLU A 314 23.86 70.83 108.97
N GLU A 315 23.31 69.93 109.79
CA GLU A 315 23.06 70.17 111.22
C GLU A 315 24.37 70.43 112.00
N VAL A 316 25.39 69.60 111.78
CA VAL A 316 26.71 69.71 112.45
C VAL A 316 27.46 70.99 112.05
N ASN A 317 27.34 71.43 110.80
CA ASN A 317 28.00 72.67 110.34
C ASN A 317 27.37 73.92 110.96
N GLY A 318 26.06 73.92 111.24
CA GLY A 318 25.40 75.01 111.96
C GLY A 318 25.93 75.24 113.37
N ASP A 319 26.19 74.14 114.11
CA ASP A 319 26.70 74.20 115.49
C ASP A 319 28.17 74.67 115.56
N ILE A 320 28.99 74.35 114.55
CA ILE A 320 30.39 74.77 114.47
C ILE A 320 30.52 76.29 114.29
N ASP A 321 29.63 76.91 113.50
CA ASP A 321 29.65 78.35 113.25
C ASP A 321 29.10 79.19 114.41
N ALA A 322 28.27 78.60 115.29
CA ALA A 322 27.87 79.23 116.54
C ALA A 322 29.03 79.31 117.53
N LYS A 323 29.87 78.26 117.60
CA LYS A 323 31.01 78.17 118.52
C LYS A 323 32.11 79.19 118.20
N LYS A 324 32.45 79.37 116.92
CA LYS A 324 33.47 80.35 116.47
C LYS A 324 33.12 81.81 116.79
N ARG A 325 31.83 82.18 116.84
CA ARG A 325 31.43 83.57 117.18
C ARG A 325 31.58 83.91 118.65
N ILE A 326 31.58 82.90 119.52
CA ILE A 326 31.73 83.09 120.97
C ILE A 326 33.21 83.24 121.33
N GLU A 327 34.12 82.52 120.66
CA GLU A 327 35.58 82.64 120.86
C GLU A 327 36.12 84.02 120.47
N VAL A 328 35.66 84.60 119.35
CA VAL A 328 36.09 85.95 118.89
C VAL A 328 35.62 87.08 119.83
N LYS A 329 34.57 86.86 120.63
CA LYS A 329 34.16 87.83 121.66
C LYS A 329 35.01 87.74 122.93
N LEU A 330 35.58 86.58 123.22
CA LEU A 330 36.41 86.33 124.40
C LEU A 330 37.79 87.01 124.25
N GLU A 331 38.42 86.90 123.07
CA GLU A 331 39.72 87.54 122.78
C GLU A 331 39.70 89.08 122.88
N LYS A 332 38.56 89.73 122.59
CA LYS A 332 38.44 91.19 122.68
C LYS A 332 38.38 91.70 124.13
N VAL A 333 37.82 90.92 125.04
CA VAL A 333 37.69 91.30 126.46
C VAL A 333 39.03 91.12 127.19
N ASP A 334 39.80 90.08 126.85
CA ASP A 334 41.15 89.87 127.42
C ASP A 334 42.15 90.96 127.00
N ALA A 335 42.02 91.50 125.77
CA ALA A 335 42.84 92.60 125.30
C ALA A 335 42.59 93.92 126.05
N GLU A 336 41.33 94.23 126.40
CA GLU A 336 40.96 95.43 127.19
C GLU A 336 41.44 95.35 128.65
N ILE A 337 41.48 94.15 129.23
CA ILE A 337 41.97 93.93 130.60
C ILE A 337 43.48 94.19 130.71
N SER A 338 44.27 93.77 129.72
CA SER A 338 45.73 93.99 129.73
C SER A 338 46.12 95.47 129.59
N ALA A 339 45.36 96.24 128.81
CA ALA A 339 45.60 97.67 128.60
C ALA A 339 45.32 98.49 129.87
N LYS A 340 44.29 98.12 130.64
CA LYS A 340 43.94 98.79 131.91
C LYS A 340 44.88 98.44 133.07
N GLN A 341 45.52 97.28 133.04
CA GLN A 341 46.54 96.88 134.02
C GLN A 341 47.86 97.64 133.82
N GLN A 342 48.26 97.93 132.57
CA GLN A 342 49.46 98.75 132.28
C GLN A 342 49.31 100.24 132.64
N GLU A 343 48.09 100.80 132.56
CA GLU A 343 47.84 102.18 133.03
C GLU A 343 47.97 102.31 134.56
N LEU A 344 47.70 101.23 135.31
CA LEU A 344 47.72 101.24 136.79
C LEU A 344 49.16 101.21 137.36
N GLU A 345 50.08 100.51 136.70
CA GLU A 345 51.50 100.42 137.10
C GLU A 345 52.27 101.75 136.92
N GLN A 346 51.84 102.62 136.01
CA GLN A 346 52.47 103.93 135.80
C GLN A 346 52.03 105.00 136.81
N ILE A 347 50.87 104.83 137.45
CA ILE A 347 50.29 105.82 138.36
C ILE A 347 50.77 105.62 139.81
N MET A 348 51.07 104.38 140.23
CA MET A 348 51.54 104.07 141.59
C MET A 348 52.84 104.79 142.03
N PRO A 349 53.94 104.80 141.24
CA PRO A 349 55.19 105.40 141.73
C PRO A 349 55.12 106.94 141.84
N ARG A 350 54.25 107.59 141.05
CA ARG A 350 54.08 109.05 141.05
C ARG A 350 53.28 109.56 142.26
N TYR A 351 52.41 108.71 142.84
CA TYR A 351 51.63 109.05 144.04
C TYR A 351 52.48 108.92 145.32
N GLU A 352 53.34 107.91 145.43
CA GLU A 352 54.21 107.70 146.59
C GLU A 352 55.34 108.76 146.72
N GLU A 353 55.80 109.33 145.60
CA GLU A 353 56.86 110.35 145.59
C GLU A 353 56.35 111.73 146.03
N LEU A 354 55.10 112.07 145.68
CA LEU A 354 54.43 113.31 146.11
C LEU A 354 54.03 113.28 147.59
N GLN A 355 53.63 112.11 148.12
CA GLN A 355 53.30 111.96 149.55
C GLN A 355 54.54 112.12 150.46
N LYS A 356 55.72 111.65 150.02
CA LYS A 356 56.98 111.86 150.77
C LYS A 356 57.47 113.30 150.77
N GLN A 357 57.11 114.11 149.76
CA GLN A 357 57.42 115.54 149.76
C GLN A 357 56.52 116.32 150.73
N GLU A 358 55.31 115.82 151.00
CA GLU A 358 54.37 116.41 151.97
C GLU A 358 54.84 116.20 153.42
N GLU A 359 55.43 115.03 153.75
CA GLU A 359 55.92 114.75 155.10
C GLU A 359 57.26 115.45 155.43
N ASN A 360 58.15 115.64 154.44
CA ASN A 360 59.48 116.25 154.69
C ASN A 360 59.43 117.78 154.86
N CYS A 361 58.44 118.47 154.31
CA CYS A 361 58.26 119.91 154.59
C CYS A 361 57.63 120.17 155.97
N ASN A 362 56.90 119.20 156.54
CA ASN A 362 56.16 119.38 157.79
C ASN A 362 57.00 119.17 159.08
N GLN A 363 58.25 118.71 158.97
CA GLN A 363 59.11 118.42 160.14
C GLN A 363 60.30 119.39 160.35
N ARG A 364 60.44 120.48 159.57
CA ARG A 364 61.65 121.35 159.66
C ARG A 364 61.44 122.87 159.70
N TYR A 365 60.27 123.35 160.13
CA TYR A 365 60.08 124.77 160.53
C TYR A 365 59.37 124.91 161.90
N CYS A 366 59.81 124.12 162.88
CA CYS A 366 59.53 124.34 164.29
C CYS A 366 60.87 124.29 165.06
N LEU A 367 61.65 125.38 165.02
CA LEU A 367 62.52 125.95 166.08
C LEU A 367 63.52 126.97 165.45
N VAL A 368 63.17 128.26 165.54
CA VAL A 368 63.88 129.56 165.23
C VAL A 368 62.79 130.50 164.65
N LEU A 369 62.45 131.71 165.13
CA LEU A 369 62.97 132.61 166.15
C LEU A 369 61.91 133.72 166.43
N PHE A 370 61.66 134.05 167.70
CA PHE A 370 61.46 135.43 168.15
C PHE A 370 62.79 135.83 168.81
N VAL A 371 63.64 136.56 168.08
CA VAL A 371 64.38 137.73 168.57
C VAL A 371 64.24 138.78 167.46
N CYS A 372 63.99 140.01 167.89
CA CYS A 372 63.43 141.19 167.20
C CYS A 372 61.89 141.13 167.10
N VAL A 373 61.15 142.01 167.80
CA VAL A 373 61.14 143.50 167.70
C VAL A 373 60.84 143.96 166.29
#